data_AF-A0A519TVC2-F1
#
_entry.id   AF-A0A519TVC2-F1
#
_cell.length_a   1.000
_cell.length_b   1.000
_cell.length_c   1.000
_cell.angle_alpha   90.00
_cell.angle_beta   90.00
_cell.angle_gamma   90.00
#
_symmetry.space_group_name_H-M   'P 1'
#
loop_
_entity.id
_entity.type
_entity.pdbx_description
1 polymer ?
#
loop_
_entity_poly.entity_id
_entity_poly.type
_entity_poly.pdbx_seq_one_letter_code
_entity_poly.pdbx_strand_id
1 'polypeptide(L)'
;MTEEKKQQAIKLLKQALETVEEREYIEIAEIPTEDENRFEVKYSFVHDGIEGIFTVIGQSNEAENKEETLKITLLSQFDNDSLHYESATAKDQVDNDLLNAEDYLHRYINEG
;
A
#
# COMPACT_ATOMS: atom_id res chain seq x y z
N MET A 1 -0.41 3.54 15.79
CA MET A 1 0.80 2.69 15.65
C MET A 1 2.03 3.52 15.97
N THR A 2 3.16 2.93 16.39
CA THR A 2 4.37 3.73 16.61
C THR A 2 4.95 4.21 15.27
N GLU A 3 5.64 5.36 15.28
CA GLU A 3 6.31 5.89 14.07
C GLU A 3 7.30 4.87 13.48
N GLU A 4 7.99 4.11 14.33
CA GLU A 4 8.90 3.05 13.89
C GLU A 4 8.16 1.94 13.12
N LYS A 5 7.00 1.50 13.64
CA LYS A 5 6.16 0.50 12.96
C LYS A 5 5.54 1.03 11.69
N LYS A 6 5.18 2.31 11.65
CA LYS A 6 4.70 2.99 10.45
C LYS A 6 5.76 3.00 9.35
N GLN A 7 6.98 3.43 9.68
CA GLN A 7 8.10 3.43 8.73
C GLN A 7 8.51 2.01 8.31
N GLN A 8 8.44 1.04 9.21
CA GLN A 8 8.64 -0.37 8.87
C GLN A 8 7.56 -0.89 7.91
N ALA A 9 6.29 -0.54 8.12
CA ALA A 9 5.18 -0.93 7.25
C ALA A 9 5.35 -0.35 5.83
N ILE A 10 5.72 0.93 5.71
CA ILE A 10 5.99 1.58 4.43
C ILE A 10 7.15 0.89 3.70
N LYS A 11 8.22 0.55 4.41
CA LYS A 11 9.34 -0.20 3.84
C LYS A 11 8.92 -1.59 3.34
N LEU A 12 8.14 -2.33 4.12
CA LEU A 12 7.64 -3.66 3.72
C LEU A 12 6.70 -3.58 2.53
N LEU A 13 5.81 -2.58 2.49
CA LEU A 13 4.95 -2.30 1.34
C LEU A 13 5.78 -2.10 0.08
N LYS A 14 6.81 -1.25 0.15
CA LYS A 14 7.70 -1.00 -0.98
C LYS A 14 8.36 -2.27 -1.48
N GLN A 15 8.93 -3.06 -0.58
CA GLN A 15 9.56 -4.33 -0.94
C GLN A 15 8.56 -5.29 -1.60
N ALA A 16 7.34 -5.38 -1.08
CA ALA A 16 6.31 -6.23 -1.67
C ALA A 16 5.93 -5.78 -3.08
N LEU A 17 5.72 -4.48 -3.30
CA LEU A 17 5.41 -3.93 -4.63
C LEU A 17 6.59 -4.08 -5.61
N GLU A 18 7.83 -3.98 -5.15
CA GLU A 18 9.03 -4.25 -5.96
C GLU A 18 9.15 -5.73 -6.40
N THR A 19 8.47 -6.66 -5.72
CA THR A 19 8.43 -8.08 -6.13
C THR A 19 7.39 -8.39 -7.19
N VAL A 20 6.53 -7.44 -7.55
CA VAL A 20 5.51 -7.64 -8.60
C VAL A 20 6.19 -7.57 -9.97
N GLU A 21 6.39 -8.72 -10.61
CA GLU A 21 7.06 -8.79 -11.93
C GLU A 21 6.20 -8.22 -13.07
N GLU A 22 4.87 -8.22 -12.92
CA GLU A 22 3.93 -7.79 -13.95
C GLU A 22 3.81 -6.27 -14.07
N ARG A 23 4.25 -5.51 -13.05
CA ARG A 23 4.05 -4.06 -12.94
C ARG A 23 5.23 -3.39 -12.27
N GLU A 24 5.71 -2.32 -12.89
CA GLU A 24 6.73 -1.48 -12.29
C GLU A 24 6.06 -0.43 -11.40
N TYR A 25 6.23 -0.54 -10.09
CA TYR A 25 5.76 0.44 -9.11
C TYR A 25 6.88 1.40 -8.71
N ILE A 26 6.62 2.70 -8.78
CA ILE A 26 7.56 3.74 -8.38
C ILE A 26 6.89 4.61 -7.32
N GLU A 27 7.51 4.70 -6.16
CA GLU A 27 7.11 5.59 -5.07
C GLU A 27 7.32 7.06 -5.50
N ILE A 28 6.28 7.88 -5.41
CA ILE A 28 6.31 9.31 -5.74
C ILE A 28 6.51 10.13 -4.47
N ALA A 29 5.71 9.87 -3.44
CA ALA A 29 5.74 10.63 -2.18
C ALA A 29 5.01 9.91 -1.04
N GLU A 30 5.55 9.98 0.17
CA GLU A 30 4.77 9.74 1.40
C GLU A 30 3.89 10.96 1.68
N ILE A 31 2.59 10.74 1.93
CA ILE A 31 1.63 11.79 2.25
C ILE A 31 1.53 11.88 3.78
N PRO A 32 1.84 13.05 4.38
CA PRO A 32 1.71 13.22 5.81
C PRO A 32 0.23 13.09 6.21
N THR A 33 -0.02 12.30 7.23
CA THR A 33 -1.37 12.08 7.79
C THR A 33 -1.35 12.33 9.29
N GLU A 34 -2.43 12.93 9.79
CA GLU A 34 -2.63 13.21 11.21
C GLU A 34 -3.09 11.96 11.99
N ASP A 35 -3.54 10.91 11.29
CA ASP A 35 -3.96 9.65 11.89
C ASP A 35 -2.72 8.77 12.16
N GLU A 36 -2.42 8.59 13.45
CA GLU A 36 -1.30 7.78 13.94
C GLU A 36 -1.43 6.28 13.61
N ASN A 37 -2.61 5.82 13.22
CA ASN A 37 -2.92 4.45 12.78
C ASN A 37 -2.97 4.32 11.25
N ARG A 38 -2.58 5.37 10.53
CA ARG A 38 -2.64 5.42 9.08
C ARG A 38 -1.31 5.82 8.47
N PHE A 39 -1.04 5.30 7.29
CA PHE A 39 -0.03 5.84 6.39
C PHE A 39 -0.58 5.92 4.98
N GLU A 40 -0.04 6.86 4.21
CA GLU A 40 -0.44 7.10 2.84
C GLU A 40 0.81 7.29 2.00
N VAL A 41 0.90 6.54 0.91
CA VAL A 41 2.05 6.61 -0.01
C VAL A 41 1.53 6.65 -1.44
N LYS A 42 1.95 7.68 -2.17
CA LYS A 42 1.61 7.89 -3.57
C LYS A 42 2.58 7.10 -4.45
N TYR A 43 2.02 6.34 -5.38
CA TYR A 43 2.76 5.53 -6.35
C TYR A 43 2.34 5.86 -7.77
N SER A 44 3.29 5.77 -8.70
CA SER A 44 3.01 5.52 -10.10
C SER A 44 3.20 4.04 -10.42
N PHE A 45 2.48 3.55 -11.42
CA PHE A 45 2.71 2.24 -12.01
C PHE A 45 2.76 2.31 -13.52
N VAL A 46 3.44 1.34 -14.13
CA VAL A 46 3.40 1.09 -15.57
C VAL A 46 3.05 -0.38 -15.83
N HIS A 47 2.04 -0.63 -16.66
CA HIS A 47 1.62 -1.96 -17.09
C HIS A 47 1.19 -1.95 -18.55
N ASP A 48 1.80 -2.79 -19.40
CA ASP A 48 1.46 -2.89 -20.84
C ASP A 48 1.41 -1.53 -21.58
N GLY A 49 2.29 -0.59 -21.19
CA GLY A 49 2.35 0.76 -21.78
C GLY A 49 1.27 1.73 -21.27
N ILE A 50 0.48 1.32 -20.29
CA ILE A 50 -0.44 2.17 -19.53
C ILE A 50 0.27 2.62 -18.26
N GLU A 51 0.38 3.92 -18.08
CA GLU A 51 0.90 4.51 -16.84
C GLU A 51 -0.26 4.84 -15.92
N GLY A 52 -0.03 5.08 -14.63
CA GLY A 52 -1.10 5.51 -13.75
C GLY A 52 -0.57 5.93 -12.40
N ILE A 53 -1.36 6.73 -11.69
CA ILE A 53 -1.02 7.22 -10.36
C ILE A 53 -2.16 6.89 -9.39
N PHE A 54 -1.78 6.40 -8.22
CA PHE A 54 -2.69 6.06 -7.14
C PHE A 54 -2.00 6.27 -5.78
N THR A 55 -2.81 6.33 -4.73
CA THR A 55 -2.36 6.38 -3.34
C THR A 55 -2.67 5.04 -2.69
N VAL A 56 -1.68 4.44 -2.04
CA VAL A 56 -1.88 3.32 -1.12
C VAL A 56 -2.17 3.89 0.25
N ILE A 57 -3.30 3.48 0.83
CA ILE A 57 -3.68 3.80 2.21
C ILE A 57 -3.51 2.54 3.04
N GLY A 58 -2.60 2.58 4.00
CA GLY A 58 -2.46 1.54 5.01
C GLY A 58 -3.12 1.95 6.31
N GLN A 59 -4.09 1.18 6.79
CA GLN A 59 -4.76 1.41 8.06
C GLN A 59 -4.48 0.26 9.02
N SER A 60 -3.87 0.54 10.17
CA SER A 60 -3.80 -0.46 11.24
C SER A 60 -5.14 -0.54 11.96
N ASN A 61 -5.73 -1.73 11.99
CA ASN A 61 -6.84 -2.01 12.88
C ASN A 61 -6.24 -2.34 14.24
N GLU A 62 -6.30 -1.39 15.18
CA GLU A 62 -6.11 -1.71 16.60
C GLU A 62 -7.30 -2.57 17.02
N ALA A 63 -7.20 -3.88 16.81
CA ALA A 63 -8.13 -4.79 17.42
C ALA A 63 -8.01 -4.59 18.93
N GLU A 64 -9.13 -4.25 19.59
CA GLU A 64 -9.29 -4.20 21.06
C GLU A 64 -8.98 -5.55 21.76
N ASN A 65 -8.43 -6.52 21.05
CA ASN A 65 -8.03 -7.82 21.55
C ASN A 65 -6.51 -7.91 21.69
N LYS A 66 -6.11 -8.42 22.86
CA LYS A 66 -4.75 -8.74 23.30
C LYS A 66 -4.08 -9.85 22.49
N GLU A 67 -4.24 -9.88 21.17
CA GLU A 67 -3.40 -10.69 20.29
C GLU A 67 -2.30 -9.78 19.73
N GLU A 68 -1.06 -10.14 20.02
CA GLU A 68 0.18 -9.35 19.85
C GLU A 68 0.56 -9.01 18.39
N THR A 69 -0.35 -9.18 17.42
CA THR A 69 -0.04 -9.03 15.99
C THR A 69 -0.71 -7.80 15.39
N LEU A 70 0.12 -6.88 14.87
CA LEU A 70 -0.33 -5.72 14.12
C LEU A 70 -0.95 -6.18 12.79
N LYS A 71 -2.20 -5.78 12.53
CA LYS A 71 -2.90 -6.02 11.27
C LYS A 71 -3.12 -4.70 10.55
N ILE A 72 -2.63 -4.61 9.32
CA ILE A 72 -2.74 -3.42 8.47
C ILE A 72 -3.53 -3.78 7.22
N THR A 73 -4.62 -3.08 6.95
CA THR A 73 -5.34 -3.22 5.69
C THR A 73 -4.79 -2.23 4.67
N LEU A 74 -4.50 -2.70 3.44
CA LEU A 74 -4.04 -1.86 2.34
C LEU A 74 -5.19 -1.59 1.35
N LEU A 75 -5.37 -0.32 0.98
CA LEU A 75 -6.40 0.11 0.03
C LEU A 75 -5.78 0.99 -1.06
N SER A 76 -6.21 0.79 -2.31
CA SER A 76 -5.88 1.71 -3.39
C SER A 76 -6.91 2.84 -3.49
N GLN A 77 -6.43 4.07 -3.59
CA GLN A 77 -7.23 5.25 -3.93
C GLN A 77 -6.66 5.86 -5.20
N PHE A 78 -7.47 5.87 -6.27
CA PHE A 78 -7.12 6.56 -7.51
C PHE A 78 -7.72 7.97 -7.47
N ASP A 79 -6.90 8.98 -7.76
CA ASP A 79 -7.39 10.36 -7.93
C ASP A 79 -8.28 10.44 -9.18
N ASN A 80 -9.38 11.18 -9.12
CA ASN A 80 -10.31 11.38 -10.25
C ASN A 80 -9.66 12.05 -11.48
N ASP A 81 -8.49 12.68 -11.31
CA ASP A 81 -7.71 13.33 -12.38
C ASP A 81 -6.58 12.43 -12.93
N SER A 82 -6.41 11.23 -12.37
CA SER A 82 -5.41 10.29 -12.87
C SER A 82 -5.75 9.91 -14.31
N LEU A 83 -4.79 10.06 -15.23
CA LEU A 83 -4.91 9.84 -16.68
C LEU A 83 -5.61 8.52 -17.07
N HIS A 84 -5.66 7.56 -16.14
CA HIS A 84 -6.18 6.21 -16.36
C HIS A 84 -7.18 5.73 -15.29
N TYR A 85 -7.79 6.64 -14.50
CA TYR A 85 -8.86 6.32 -13.53
C TYR A 85 -9.97 5.43 -14.15
N GLU A 86 -10.23 5.59 -15.44
CA GLU A 86 -11.32 4.90 -16.15
C GLU A 86 -11.04 3.43 -16.52
N SER A 87 -9.81 2.92 -16.35
CA SER A 87 -9.55 1.50 -16.57
C SER A 87 -9.90 0.71 -15.30
N ALA A 88 -11.16 0.26 -15.17
CA ALA A 88 -11.58 -0.64 -14.09
C ALA A 88 -10.61 -1.82 -13.92
N THR A 89 -10.04 -2.30 -15.02
CA THR A 89 -9.00 -3.33 -15.06
C THR A 89 -7.73 -2.95 -14.31
N ALA A 90 -7.24 -1.70 -14.43
CA ALA A 90 -6.03 -1.25 -13.75
C ALA A 90 -6.24 -1.17 -12.23
N LYS A 91 -7.43 -0.75 -11.79
CA LYS A 91 -7.80 -0.75 -10.38
C LYS A 91 -7.83 -2.18 -9.81
N ASP A 92 -8.51 -3.10 -10.49
CA ASP A 92 -8.60 -4.50 -10.05
C ASP A 92 -7.21 -5.15 -9.96
N GLN A 93 -6.33 -4.86 -10.91
CA GLN A 93 -4.94 -5.34 -10.90
C GLN A 93 -4.14 -4.82 -9.70
N VAL A 94 -4.18 -3.51 -9.47
CA VAL A 94 -3.50 -2.89 -8.32
C VAL A 94 -4.07 -3.43 -7.00
N ASP A 95 -5.39 -3.59 -6.89
CA ASP A 95 -6.02 -4.14 -5.69
C ASP A 95 -5.55 -5.58 -5.43
N ASN A 96 -5.40 -6.41 -6.46
CA ASN A 96 -4.84 -7.76 -6.31
C ASN A 96 -3.38 -7.75 -5.82
N ASP A 97 -2.56 -6.82 -6.31
CA ASP A 97 -1.18 -6.70 -5.80
C ASP A 97 -1.14 -6.24 -4.36
N LEU A 98 -2.01 -5.31 -3.98
CA LEU A 98 -2.08 -4.84 -2.61
C LEU A 98 -2.55 -5.94 -1.66
N LEU A 99 -3.40 -6.86 -2.09
CA LEU A 99 -3.74 -8.05 -1.28
C LEU A 99 -2.52 -8.93 -1.02
N ASN A 100 -1.68 -9.15 -2.04
CA ASN A 100 -0.44 -9.90 -1.87
C ASN A 100 0.57 -9.15 -0.99
N ALA A 101 0.66 -7.82 -1.17
CA ALA A 101 1.51 -6.96 -0.35
C ALA A 101 1.06 -6.91 1.10
N GLU A 102 -0.26 -6.96 1.35
CA GLU A 102 -0.84 -7.02 2.68
C GLU A 102 -0.43 -8.32 3.40
N ASP A 103 -0.55 -9.46 2.72
CA ASP A 103 -0.11 -10.75 3.26
C ASP A 103 1.41 -10.77 3.54
N TYR A 104 2.22 -10.25 2.62
CA TYR A 104 3.66 -10.08 2.85
C TYR A 104 3.93 -9.21 4.08
N LEU A 105 3.26 -8.06 4.18
CA LEU A 105 3.42 -7.13 5.28
C LEU A 105 3.07 -7.79 6.62
N HIS A 106 1.94 -8.52 6.71
CA HIS A 106 1.53 -9.18 7.95
C HIS A 106 2.53 -10.25 8.42
N ARG A 107 3.19 -10.94 7.49
CA ARG A 107 4.23 -11.92 7.82
C ARG A 107 5.44 -11.26 8.49
N TYR A 108 5.87 -10.10 8.02
CA TYR A 108 7.15 -9.50 8.43
C TYR A 108 7.03 -8.34 9.43
N ILE A 109 5.87 -7.67 9.53
CA ILE A 109 5.71 -6.48 10.38
C ILE A 109 5.83 -6.81 11.88
N ASN A 110 5.55 -8.07 12.24
CA ASN A 110 5.63 -8.57 13.61
C ASN A 110 7.00 -9.24 13.93
N GLU A 111 7.88 -9.40 12.94
CA GLU A 111 9.22 -10.01 13.12
C GLU A 111 10.30 -8.99 13.54
N GLY A 112 9.97 -7.70 13.59
CA GLY A 112 10.88 -6.60 13.95
C GLY A 112 10.59 -5.98 15.31
#